data_AF-A0A4U1G7A2-F1
#
_entry.id   AF-A0A4U1G7A2-F1
#
_cell.length_a   1.000
_cell.length_b   1.000
_cell.length_c   1.000
_cell.angle_alpha   90.00
_cell.angle_beta   90.00
_cell.angle_gamma   90.00
#
_symmetry.space_group_name_H-M   'P 1'
#
loop_
_entity.id
_entity.type
_entity.pdbx_description
1 polymer ?
#
loop_
_entity_poly.entity_id
_entity_poly.type
_entity_poly.pdbx_seq_one_letter_code
_entity_poly.pdbx_strand_id
1 'polypeptide(L)'
;MIMKQKVKFNTYSRIVTIGVLVLFVVGAFSLLDNPHDLLLFGVIMGITTIFGLYYCPVSLEADDSAITIHRLLSRRKRLMYSEIQSVDTCYPSAGGLRLCGSGGFFGYWGYFSDIMIGSYFGYYGSRNQCILVRLKNGRQYVIGCENAVRMVDYVQGKMDK
;
A
#
# COMPACT_ATOMS: atom_id res chain seq x y z
N MET A 1 23.26 3.64 9.35
CA MET A 1 22.57 4.88 8.89
C MET A 1 21.13 4.53 8.56
N ILE A 2 20.16 5.44 8.77
CA ILE A 2 18.73 5.15 8.53
C ILE A 2 18.17 6.20 7.58
N MET A 3 17.50 5.75 6.52
CA MET A 3 16.73 6.61 5.60
C MET A 3 15.25 6.29 5.76
N LYS A 4 14.43 7.31 6.05
CA LYS A 4 12.97 7.16 6.16
C LYS A 4 12.26 8.17 5.26
N GLN A 5 11.27 7.69 4.52
CA GLN A 5 10.46 8.50 3.63
C GLN A 5 8.97 8.19 3.81
N LYS A 6 8.13 9.22 3.76
CA LYS A 6 6.67 9.04 3.89
C LYS A 6 6.07 8.51 2.60
N VAL A 7 4.95 7.80 2.72
CA VAL A 7 4.12 7.43 1.57
C VAL A 7 3.22 8.61 1.25
N LYS A 8 3.35 9.19 0.06
CA LYS A 8 2.52 10.33 -0.37
C LYS A 8 1.25 9.82 -1.06
N PHE A 9 0.10 10.26 -0.56
CA PHE A 9 -1.19 9.94 -1.14
C PHE A 9 -1.53 10.94 -2.25
N ASN A 10 -1.87 10.43 -3.44
CA ASN A 10 -2.34 11.29 -4.53
C ASN A 10 -3.77 11.77 -4.27
N THR A 11 -4.18 12.80 -5.01
CA THR A 11 -5.51 13.41 -4.89
C THR A 11 -6.61 12.38 -5.13
N TYR A 12 -6.43 11.48 -6.09
CA TYR A 12 -7.40 10.41 -6.38
C TYR A 12 -7.66 9.51 -5.16
N SER A 13 -6.62 8.97 -4.52
CA SER A 13 -6.78 8.10 -3.34
C SER A 13 -7.42 8.85 -2.17
N ARG A 14 -7.10 10.14 -2.00
CA ARG A 14 -7.75 10.98 -0.97
C ARG A 14 -9.23 11.16 -1.26
N ILE A 15 -9.60 11.48 -2.51
CA ILE A 15 -11.00 11.65 -2.93
C ILE A 15 -11.77 10.35 -2.73
N VAL A 16 -11.22 9.20 -3.18
CA VAL A 16 -11.86 7.90 -2.98
C VAL A 16 -12.04 7.59 -1.49
N THR A 17 -11.03 7.86 -0.67
CA THR A 17 -11.11 7.61 0.77
C THR A 17 -12.21 8.46 1.42
N ILE A 18 -12.22 9.77 1.17
CA ILE A 18 -13.24 10.68 1.71
C ILE A 18 -14.62 10.30 1.19
N GLY A 19 -14.76 10.03 -0.12
CA GLY A 19 -16.03 9.66 -0.72
C GLY A 19 -16.62 8.38 -0.13
N VAL A 20 -15.82 7.33 0.05
CA VAL A 20 -16.27 6.09 0.69
C VAL A 20 -16.68 6.32 2.14
N LEU A 21 -15.91 7.11 2.92
CA LEU A 21 -16.27 7.43 4.30
C LEU A 21 -17.57 8.24 4.39
N VAL A 22 -17.81 9.18 3.47
CA VAL A 22 -19.09 9.92 3.39
C VAL A 22 -20.23 8.97 3.04
N LEU A 23 -20.05 8.07 2.06
CA LEU A 23 -21.06 7.07 1.71
C LEU A 23 -21.37 6.11 2.86
N PHE A 24 -20.39 5.77 3.68
CA PHE A 24 -20.60 5.01 4.91
C PHE A 24 -21.50 5.75 5.90
N VAL A 25 -21.24 7.03 6.13
CA VAL A 25 -22.07 7.86 7.02
C VAL A 25 -23.50 8.00 6.46
N VAL A 26 -23.64 8.35 5.18
CA VAL A 26 -24.95 8.49 4.53
C VAL A 26 -25.72 7.17 4.55
N GLY A 27 -25.07 6.06 4.20
CA GLY A 27 -25.71 4.74 4.20
C GLY A 27 -26.18 4.32 5.59
N ALA A 28 -25.39 4.60 6.64
CA ALA A 28 -25.82 4.34 8.01
C ALA A 28 -27.06 5.17 8.40
N PHE A 29 -27.11 6.45 8.03
CA PHE A 29 -28.28 7.30 8.26
C PHE A 29 -29.52 6.82 7.50
N SER A 30 -29.37 6.38 6.25
CA SER A 30 -30.48 5.89 5.43
C SER A 30 -31.08 4.57 5.91
N LEU A 31 -30.36 3.82 6.76
CA LEU A 31 -30.78 2.49 7.25
C LEU A 31 -31.25 2.51 8.71
N LEU A 32 -31.38 3.68 9.35
CA LEU A 32 -31.74 3.79 10.77
C LEU A 32 -33.06 3.10 11.14
N ASP A 33 -34.04 3.10 10.23
CA ASP A 33 -35.35 2.48 10.46
C ASP A 33 -35.33 0.95 10.28
N ASN A 34 -34.24 0.38 9.74
CA ASN A 34 -34.10 -1.05 9.43
C ASN A 34 -32.91 -1.66 10.20
N PRO A 35 -33.11 -2.14 11.45
CA PRO A 35 -32.00 -2.53 12.33
C PRO A 35 -31.18 -3.71 11.80
N HIS A 36 -31.80 -4.67 11.10
CA HIS A 36 -31.09 -5.79 10.49
C HIS A 36 -30.15 -5.35 9.36
N ASP A 37 -30.64 -4.48 8.48
CA ASP A 37 -29.85 -3.94 7.37
C ASP A 37 -28.75 -3.01 7.87
N LEU A 38 -29.05 -2.19 8.87
CA LEU A 38 -28.07 -1.33 9.54
C LEU A 38 -26.95 -2.14 10.18
N LEU A 39 -27.28 -3.26 10.85
CA LEU A 39 -26.29 -4.15 11.43
C LEU A 39 -25.39 -4.77 10.35
N LEU A 40 -25.98 -5.31 9.29
CA LEU A 40 -25.24 -5.91 8.18
C LEU A 40 -24.33 -4.87 7.51
N PHE A 41 -24.87 -3.70 7.21
CA PHE A 41 -24.11 -2.57 6.66
C PHE A 41 -22.97 -2.16 7.59
N GLY A 42 -23.24 -2.07 8.89
CA GLY A 42 -22.27 -1.76 9.93
C GLY A 42 -21.10 -2.75 9.97
N VAL A 43 -21.41 -4.04 9.85
CA VAL A 43 -20.39 -5.11 9.76
C VAL A 43 -19.54 -4.97 8.50
N ILE A 44 -20.15 -4.76 7.33
CA ILE A 44 -19.42 -4.60 6.06
C ILE A 44 -18.51 -3.35 6.10
N MET A 45 -19.05 -2.22 6.56
CA MET A 45 -18.33 -0.97 6.77
C MET A 45 -17.15 -1.16 7.74
N GLY A 46 -17.38 -1.82 8.87
CA GLY A 46 -16.38 -2.09 9.89
C GLY A 46 -15.24 -2.95 9.34
N ILE A 47 -15.57 -4.07 8.70
CA ILE A 47 -14.58 -4.97 8.06
C ILE A 47 -13.79 -4.20 7.01
N THR A 48 -14.45 -3.51 6.09
CA THR A 48 -13.79 -2.76 5.00
C THR A 48 -12.82 -1.71 5.54
N THR A 49 -13.23 -0.98 6.58
CA THR A 49 -12.40 0.03 7.24
C THR A 49 -11.21 -0.61 7.96
N ILE A 50 -11.42 -1.69 8.71
CA ILE A 50 -10.35 -2.42 9.41
C ILE A 50 -9.31 -2.92 8.40
N PHE A 51 -9.73 -3.54 7.30
CA PHE A 51 -8.81 -4.00 6.25
C PHE A 51 -8.04 -2.83 5.62
N GLY A 52 -8.73 -1.72 5.31
CA GLY A 52 -8.11 -0.50 4.82
C GLY A 52 -7.02 0.04 5.74
N LEU A 53 -7.33 0.19 7.03
CA LEU A 53 -6.39 0.69 8.04
C LEU A 53 -5.27 -0.33 8.35
N TYR A 54 -5.55 -1.63 8.27
CA TYR A 54 -4.56 -2.68 8.47
C TYR A 54 -3.45 -2.61 7.42
N TYR A 55 -3.80 -2.43 6.15
CA TYR A 55 -2.83 -2.40 5.05
C TYR A 55 -2.35 -1.00 4.65
N CYS A 56 -2.99 0.07 5.15
CA CYS A 56 -2.67 1.47 4.85
C CYS A 56 -1.15 1.75 5.01
N PRO A 57 -0.44 2.07 3.91
CA PRO A 57 1.00 2.35 3.95
C PRO A 57 1.25 3.76 4.48
N VAL A 58 2.17 3.91 5.43
CA VAL A 58 2.46 5.20 6.09
C VAL A 58 3.84 5.73 5.71
N SER A 59 4.87 4.88 5.79
CA SER A 59 6.24 5.27 5.45
C SER A 59 7.09 4.06 5.11
N LEU A 60 8.14 4.30 4.34
CA LEU A 60 9.18 3.35 4.03
C LEU A 60 10.48 3.75 4.74
N GLU A 61 11.14 2.79 5.36
CA GLU A 61 12.39 2.98 6.07
C GLU A 61 13.43 1.98 5.57
N ALA A 62 14.66 2.39 5.36
CA ALA A 62 15.78 1.54 5.00
C ALA A 62 16.91 1.75 6.01
N ASP A 63 17.35 0.67 6.64
CA ASP A 63 18.47 0.65 7.59
C ASP A 63 19.68 -0.07 6.99
N ASP A 64 20.63 -0.52 7.82
CA ASP A 64 21.84 -1.19 7.35
C ASP A 64 21.62 -2.68 6.97
N SER A 65 20.44 -3.23 7.23
CA SER A 65 20.12 -4.66 7.09
C SER A 65 18.84 -4.97 6.30
N ALA A 66 17.90 -4.03 6.25
CA ALA A 66 16.57 -4.28 5.72
C ALA A 66 15.83 -3.03 5.26
N ILE A 67 14.82 -3.26 4.41
CA ILE A 67 13.73 -2.32 4.12
C ILE A 67 12.56 -2.64 5.05
N THR A 68 12.00 -1.64 5.71
CA THR A 68 10.85 -1.76 6.60
C THR A 68 9.69 -0.89 6.11
N ILE A 69 8.57 -1.55 5.81
CA ILE A 69 7.30 -0.92 5.45
C ILE A 69 6.50 -0.69 6.73
N HIS A 70 6.24 0.58 7.05
CA HIS A 70 5.37 0.98 8.16
C HIS A 70 3.93 1.09 7.67
N ARG A 71 3.03 0.46 8.40
CA ARG A 71 1.60 0.38 8.12
C ARG A 71 0.84 0.95 9.31
N LEU A 72 -0.39 1.42 9.09
CA LEU A 72 -1.10 2.19 10.11
C LEU A 72 -1.47 1.36 11.35
N LEU A 73 -2.12 0.20 11.17
CA LEU A 73 -2.49 -0.69 12.29
C LEU A 73 -1.66 -1.98 12.37
N SER A 74 -1.21 -2.50 11.23
CA SER A 74 -0.50 -3.79 11.23
C SER A 74 0.98 -3.64 11.60
N ARG A 75 1.58 -4.74 12.04
CA ARG A 75 3.02 -4.79 12.37
C ARG A 75 3.87 -4.29 11.20
N ARG A 76 5.04 -3.74 11.48
CA ARG A 76 5.99 -3.35 10.43
C ARG A 76 6.40 -4.57 9.62
N LYS A 77 6.41 -4.47 8.30
CA LYS A 77 6.86 -5.55 7.42
C LYS A 77 8.31 -5.29 7.04
N ARG A 78 9.21 -6.16 7.46
CA ARG A 78 10.65 -6.06 7.21
C ARG A 78 11.05 -7.02 6.10
N LEU A 79 11.87 -6.55 5.16
CA LEU A 79 12.43 -7.30 4.04
C LEU A 79 13.96 -7.21 4.16
N MET A 80 14.62 -8.30 4.51
CA MET A 80 16.08 -8.29 4.71
C MET A 80 16.79 -8.18 3.36
N TYR A 81 17.89 -7.43 3.28
CA TYR A 81 18.66 -7.32 2.04
C TYR A 81 19.12 -8.68 1.50
N SER A 82 19.40 -9.64 2.39
CA SER A 82 19.73 -11.03 2.04
C SER A 82 18.62 -11.75 1.26
N GLU A 83 17.35 -11.35 1.40
CA GLU A 83 16.20 -11.91 0.70
C GLU A 83 15.87 -11.18 -0.60
N ILE A 84 16.40 -9.96 -0.78
CA ILE A 84 16.11 -9.11 -1.93
C ILE A 84 17.01 -9.52 -3.09
N GLN A 85 16.39 -9.71 -4.25
CA GLN A 85 17.08 -9.99 -5.51
C GLN A 85 17.39 -8.70 -6.27
N SER A 86 16.43 -7.78 -6.35
CA SER A 86 16.63 -6.48 -7.00
C SER A 86 15.66 -5.43 -6.49
N VAL A 87 16.07 -4.18 -6.59
CA VAL A 87 15.27 -2.99 -6.27
C VAL A 87 15.45 -1.98 -7.38
N ASP A 88 14.34 -1.43 -7.87
CA ASP A 88 14.32 -0.40 -8.91
C ASP A 88 13.15 0.54 -8.69
N THR A 89 13.18 1.71 -9.31
CA THR A 89 12.01 2.57 -9.45
C THR A 89 10.98 1.91 -10.36
N CYS A 90 9.70 2.19 -10.13
CA CYS A 90 8.66 1.69 -11.01
C CYS A 90 7.48 2.66 -11.09
N TYR A 91 6.65 2.45 -12.12
CA TYR A 91 5.38 3.12 -12.30
C TYR A 91 4.27 2.08 -12.53
N PRO A 92 3.49 1.73 -11.50
CA PRO A 92 2.40 0.76 -11.65
C PRO A 92 1.33 1.27 -12.63
N SER A 93 0.86 0.41 -13.53
CA SER A 93 -0.14 0.79 -14.53
C SER A 93 -1.49 1.15 -13.90
N ALA A 94 -2.23 2.04 -14.56
CA ALA A 94 -3.63 2.29 -14.25
C ALA A 94 -4.51 1.04 -14.43
N GLY A 95 -4.17 0.24 -15.45
CA GLY A 95 -4.92 -0.92 -15.90
C GLY A 95 -4.47 -2.24 -15.27
N GLY A 96 -3.62 -2.20 -14.24
CA GLY A 96 -3.27 -3.41 -13.51
C GLY A 96 -4.51 -4.05 -12.89
N LEU A 97 -4.70 -5.34 -13.12
CA LEU A 97 -5.80 -6.11 -12.56
C LEU A 97 -5.66 -6.21 -11.05
N ARG A 98 -6.70 -5.81 -10.32
CA ARG A 98 -6.75 -5.93 -8.86
C ARG A 98 -7.28 -7.31 -8.50
N LEU A 99 -6.41 -8.18 -7.99
CA LEU A 99 -6.79 -9.54 -7.61
C LEU A 99 -7.49 -9.56 -6.25
N CYS A 100 -6.93 -8.85 -5.27
CA CYS A 100 -7.53 -8.72 -3.94
C CYS A 100 -6.94 -7.52 -3.22
N GLY A 101 -7.75 -6.50 -2.91
CA GLY A 101 -7.28 -5.33 -2.17
C GLY A 101 -8.03 -4.04 -2.53
N SER A 102 -7.39 -2.90 -2.25
CA SER A 102 -7.90 -1.57 -2.53
C SER A 102 -6.98 -0.82 -3.48
N GLY A 103 -7.58 -0.04 -4.38
CA GLY A 103 -6.85 0.88 -5.27
C GLY A 103 -7.35 2.30 -5.11
N GLY A 104 -7.45 2.80 -3.88
CA GLY A 104 -7.85 4.17 -3.59
C GLY A 104 -8.28 4.39 -2.14
N PHE A 105 -9.03 3.45 -1.55
CA PHE A 105 -9.48 3.54 -0.16
C PHE A 105 -8.32 3.19 0.79
N PHE A 106 -7.84 4.19 1.54
CA PHE A 106 -6.60 4.11 2.34
C PHE A 106 -5.37 3.69 1.52
N GLY A 107 -5.31 4.13 0.26
CA GLY A 107 -4.18 3.91 -0.63
C GLY A 107 -4.39 2.71 -1.56
N TYR A 108 -3.29 2.28 -2.16
CA TYR A 108 -3.20 1.11 -3.02
C TYR A 108 -2.50 0.00 -2.25
N TRP A 109 -3.25 -1.02 -1.89
CA TRP A 109 -2.76 -2.15 -1.13
C TRP A 109 -3.46 -3.45 -1.53
N GLY A 110 -2.76 -4.56 -1.35
CA GLY A 110 -3.24 -5.89 -1.75
C GLY A 110 -2.52 -6.43 -2.98
N TYR A 111 -3.08 -7.47 -3.58
CA TYR A 111 -2.52 -8.19 -4.73
C TYR A 111 -3.00 -7.57 -6.05
N PHE A 112 -2.02 -7.27 -6.91
CA PHE A 112 -2.21 -6.74 -8.25
C PHE A 112 -1.48 -7.62 -9.26
N SER A 113 -1.97 -7.60 -10.50
CA SER A 113 -1.28 -8.16 -11.67
C SER A 113 -1.19 -7.09 -12.74
N ASP A 114 0.04 -6.79 -13.16
CA ASP A 114 0.35 -5.74 -14.12
C ASP A 114 1.14 -6.35 -15.27
N ILE A 115 0.87 -5.94 -16.51
CA ILE A 115 1.52 -6.52 -17.69
C ILE A 115 3.03 -6.23 -17.70
N MET A 116 3.46 -5.08 -17.20
CA MET A 116 4.85 -4.64 -17.18
C MET A 116 5.60 -5.13 -15.92
N ILE A 117 4.95 -5.14 -14.76
CA ILE A 117 5.57 -5.51 -13.47
C ILE A 117 5.39 -7.01 -13.16
N GLY A 118 4.33 -7.64 -13.67
CA GLY A 118 3.84 -8.94 -13.24
C GLY A 118 2.99 -8.85 -11.97
N SER A 119 2.87 -9.96 -11.25
CA SER A 119 2.11 -10.02 -10.01
C SER A 119 2.92 -9.51 -8.81
N TYR A 120 2.32 -8.65 -8.00
CA TYR A 120 2.96 -8.03 -6.83
C TYR A 120 1.96 -7.69 -5.73
N PHE A 121 2.47 -7.44 -4.52
CA PHE A 121 1.70 -6.85 -3.43
C PHE A 121 1.99 -5.35 -3.31
N GLY A 122 0.94 -4.51 -3.33
CA GLY A 122 1.04 -3.06 -3.26
C GLY A 122 1.07 -2.51 -1.83
N TYR A 123 1.87 -1.47 -1.62
CA TYR A 123 1.89 -0.61 -0.42
C TYR A 123 2.24 0.82 -0.84
N TYR A 124 1.36 1.49 -1.59
CA TYR A 124 1.62 2.85 -2.09
C TYR A 124 0.40 3.76 -2.00
N GLY A 125 0.61 5.06 -1.82
CA GLY A 125 -0.46 6.08 -1.80
C GLY A 125 -0.66 6.78 -3.15
N SER A 126 0.29 6.60 -4.06
CA SER A 126 0.37 7.24 -5.36
C SER A 126 1.15 6.31 -6.29
N ARG A 127 0.79 6.25 -7.57
CA ARG A 127 1.57 5.54 -8.59
C ARG A 127 2.86 6.28 -8.95
N ASN A 128 2.90 7.57 -8.67
CA ASN A 128 4.09 8.40 -8.80
C ASN A 128 5.00 8.13 -7.59
N GLN A 129 6.30 7.94 -7.83
CA GLN A 129 7.31 7.66 -6.80
C GLN A 129 7.10 6.31 -6.09
N CYS A 130 7.12 5.23 -6.87
CA CYS A 130 7.13 3.86 -6.36
C CYS A 130 8.49 3.19 -6.58
N ILE A 131 8.81 2.26 -5.69
CA ILE A 131 9.90 1.30 -5.85
C ILE A 131 9.31 -0.10 -6.01
N LEU A 132 9.97 -0.92 -6.80
CA LEU A 132 9.70 -2.34 -6.97
C LEU A 132 10.80 -3.13 -6.30
N VAL A 133 10.42 -3.94 -5.31
CA VAL A 133 11.31 -4.84 -4.59
C VAL A 133 10.99 -6.26 -5.02
N ARG A 134 11.94 -6.93 -5.67
CA ARG A 134 11.85 -8.34 -6.04
C ARG A 134 12.63 -9.18 -5.05
N LEU A 135 11.98 -10.19 -4.48
CA LEU A 135 12.63 -11.13 -3.56
C LEU A 135 13.13 -12.35 -4.32
N LYS A 136 14.17 -12.99 -3.78
CA LYS A 136 14.76 -14.23 -4.34
C LYS A 136 13.77 -15.40 -4.43
N ASN A 137 12.70 -15.38 -3.64
CA ASN A 137 11.62 -16.38 -3.71
C ASN A 137 10.49 -16.04 -4.70
N GLY A 138 10.71 -15.08 -5.60
CA GLY A 138 9.76 -14.70 -6.66
C GLY A 138 8.64 -13.75 -6.20
N ARG A 139 8.51 -13.47 -4.90
CA ARG A 139 7.53 -12.47 -4.42
C ARG A 139 8.00 -11.06 -4.77
N GLN A 140 7.05 -10.21 -5.16
CA GLN A 140 7.32 -8.83 -5.53
C GLN A 140 6.47 -7.86 -4.72
N TYR A 141 7.03 -6.70 -4.39
CA TYR A 141 6.35 -5.62 -3.68
C TYR A 141 6.52 -4.30 -4.42
N VAL A 142 5.42 -3.58 -4.60
CA VAL A 142 5.45 -2.19 -5.06
C VAL A 142 5.17 -1.30 -3.85
N ILE A 143 6.09 -0.39 -3.56
CA ILE A 143 6.05 0.41 -2.33
C ILE A 143 6.20 1.89 -2.68
N GLY A 144 5.32 2.72 -2.17
CA GLY A 144 5.36 4.16 -2.38
C GLY A 144 6.29 4.86 -1.40
N CYS A 145 7.04 5.86 -1.85
CA CYS A 145 7.80 6.76 -0.98
C CYS A 145 7.92 8.14 -1.62
N GLU A 146 8.38 9.13 -0.88
CA GLU A 146 8.40 10.53 -1.35
C GLU A 146 9.45 10.79 -2.44
N ASN A 147 10.57 10.07 -2.41
CA ASN A 147 11.66 10.14 -3.37
C ASN A 147 12.21 8.72 -3.64
N ALA A 148 11.60 8.07 -4.63
CA ALA A 148 11.87 6.70 -5.01
C ALA A 148 13.30 6.51 -5.51
N VAL A 149 13.82 7.41 -6.35
CA VAL A 149 15.19 7.35 -6.89
C VAL A 149 16.20 7.30 -5.73
N ARG A 150 16.11 8.26 -4.80
CA ARG A 150 17.03 8.32 -3.65
C ARG A 150 16.91 7.09 -2.75
N MET A 151 15.71 6.52 -2.60
CA MET A 151 15.49 5.31 -1.82
C MET A 151 16.13 4.08 -2.49
N VAL A 152 15.99 3.95 -3.81
CA VAL A 152 16.61 2.87 -4.60
C VAL A 152 18.13 2.97 -4.50
N ASP A 153 18.72 4.14 -4.76
CA ASP A 153 20.17 4.36 -4.68
C ASP A 153 20.72 3.99 -3.30
N TYR A 154 20.00 4.39 -2.24
CA TYR A 154 20.38 4.07 -0.87
C TYR A 154 20.36 2.56 -0.60
N VAL A 155 19.31 1.88 -1.04
CA VAL A 155 19.15 0.43 -0.82
C VAL A 155 20.17 -0.38 -1.62
N GLN A 156 20.39 -0.03 -2.89
CA GLN A 156 21.37 -0.70 -3.75
C GLN A 156 22.79 -0.59 -3.14
N GLY A 157 23.19 0.61 -2.72
CA GLY A 157 24.50 0.81 -2.05
C GLY A 157 24.64 0.09 -0.69
N LYS A 158 23.56 -0.47 -0.14
CA LYS A 158 23.58 -1.35 1.04
C LYS A 158 23.58 -2.83 0.68
N MET A 159 22.98 -3.21 -0.45
CA MET A 159 22.96 -4.57 -0.95
C MET A 159 24.31 -5.00 -1.52
N ASP A 160 25.11 -4.05 -2.03
CA ASP A 160 26.43 -4.30 -2.62
C ASP A 160 27.56 -4.43 -1.58
N LYS A 161 27.23 -4.37 -0.28
CA LYS A 161 28.17 -4.48 0.84
C LYS A 161 28.03 -5.80 1.57
#